data_AF-A0A9E3AKN9-F1
#
_entry.id   AF-A0A9E3AKN9-F1
#
_cell.length_a   1.000
_cell.length_b   1.000
_cell.length_c   1.000
_cell.angle_alpha   90.00
_cell.angle_beta   90.00
_cell.angle_gamma   90.00
#
_symmetry.space_group_name_H-M   'P 1'
#
loop_
_entity.id
_entity.type
_entity.pdbx_description
1 polymer ?
#
loop_
_entity_poly.entity_id
_entity_poly.type
_entity_poly.pdbx_seq_one_letter_code
_entity_poly.pdbx_strand_id
1 'polypeptide(L)'
;MTRDEAEQALAEAGAVGDDAFPLFEASLACALHEDPARDPAPARALVTEAVERLHRRLEQESPEEALAETMAGDLRLAGDLIHYEDPDNTDMIAVCARRVGLPVALGLLYLEVARRCDLAVAGVDFPGHFLLRIETDEGPLALDPFSEGRVVLPSELSRRALHTGLTPDVADRLEVLMAPVSDRAVLLRLQNNIFARAAQAR
;
A
#
# COMPACT_ATOMS: atom_id res chain seq x y z
N MET A 1 -1.33 -18.75 14.15
CA MET A 1 -0.37 -19.19 13.11
C MET A 1 0.98 -19.33 13.79
N THR A 2 1.66 -20.45 13.66
CA THR A 2 3.05 -20.61 14.16
C THR A 2 4.04 -19.95 13.20
N ARG A 3 5.30 -19.78 13.62
CA ARG A 3 6.36 -19.27 12.72
C ARG A 3 6.53 -20.18 11.49
N ASP A 4 6.54 -21.49 11.68
CA ASP A 4 6.66 -22.47 10.59
C ASP A 4 5.48 -22.39 9.61
N GLU A 5 4.26 -22.19 10.11
CA GLU A 5 3.07 -21.97 9.27
C GLU A 5 3.18 -20.67 8.45
N ALA A 6 3.75 -19.61 9.04
CA ALA A 6 4.00 -18.36 8.33
C ALA A 6 5.09 -18.52 7.24
N GLU A 7 6.17 -19.25 7.52
CA GLU A 7 7.20 -19.56 6.51
C GLU A 7 6.62 -20.37 5.35
N GLN A 8 5.79 -21.37 5.66
CA GLN A 8 5.12 -22.18 4.65
C GLN A 8 4.18 -21.33 3.78
N ALA A 9 3.39 -20.44 4.39
CA ALA A 9 2.52 -19.52 3.65
C ALA A 9 3.31 -18.59 2.72
N LEU A 10 4.46 -18.09 3.17
CA LEU A 10 5.35 -17.25 2.34
C LEU A 10 5.99 -18.05 1.21
N ALA A 11 6.38 -19.31 1.46
CA ALA A 11 6.93 -20.20 0.42
C ALA A 11 5.88 -20.51 -0.65
N GLU A 12 4.63 -20.75 -0.26
CA GLU A 12 3.51 -20.97 -1.17
C GLU A 12 3.20 -19.71 -2.00
N ALA A 13 3.16 -18.53 -1.36
CA ALA A 13 3.02 -17.25 -2.04
C ALA A 13 4.18 -16.99 -3.03
N GLY A 14 5.39 -17.45 -2.71
CA GLY A 14 6.55 -17.36 -3.59
C GLY A 14 6.49 -18.28 -4.82
N ALA A 15 5.70 -19.35 -4.77
CA ALA A 15 5.58 -20.34 -5.84
C ALA A 15 4.53 -19.97 -6.91
N VAL A 16 3.60 -19.06 -6.61
CA VAL A 16 2.58 -18.60 -7.55
C VAL A 16 3.07 -17.46 -8.44
N GLY A 17 2.44 -17.29 -9.61
CA GLY A 17 2.70 -16.17 -10.52
C GLY A 17 2.29 -14.82 -9.93
N ASP A 18 2.78 -13.72 -10.52
CA ASP A 18 2.49 -12.35 -10.04
C ASP A 18 1.00 -12.04 -9.96
N ASP A 19 0.21 -12.48 -10.96
CA ASP A 19 -1.24 -12.23 -11.01
C ASP A 19 -2.03 -12.92 -9.88
N ALA A 20 -1.44 -13.94 -9.25
CA ALA A 20 -2.06 -14.71 -8.18
C ALA A 20 -1.36 -14.50 -6.83
N PHE A 21 -0.42 -13.56 -6.73
CA PHE A 21 0.34 -13.33 -5.52
C PHE A 21 -0.57 -12.77 -4.40
N PRO A 22 -0.69 -13.45 -3.25
CA PRO A 22 -1.62 -13.03 -2.21
C PRO A 22 -1.01 -11.94 -1.32
N LEU A 23 -0.87 -10.72 -1.86
CA LEU A 23 -0.11 -9.61 -1.24
C LEU A 23 -0.46 -9.37 0.23
N PHE A 24 -1.75 -9.22 0.53
CA PHE A 24 -2.20 -8.93 1.89
C PHE A 24 -1.91 -10.09 2.84
N GLU A 25 -2.25 -11.33 2.47
CA GLU A 25 -2.00 -12.50 3.32
C GLU A 25 -0.50 -12.78 3.50
N ALA A 26 0.32 -12.57 2.45
CA ALA A 26 1.77 -12.67 2.56
C ALA A 26 2.34 -11.62 3.52
N SER A 27 1.81 -10.39 3.50
CA SER A 27 2.23 -9.34 4.44
C SER A 27 1.85 -9.64 5.89
N LEU A 28 0.69 -10.27 6.13
CA LEU A 28 0.29 -10.77 7.45
C LEU A 28 1.18 -11.93 7.90
N ALA A 29 1.55 -12.83 6.99
CA ALA A 29 2.50 -13.91 7.28
C ALA A 29 3.88 -13.36 7.68
N CYS A 30 4.37 -12.28 7.07
CA CYS A 30 5.59 -11.61 7.52
C CYS A 30 5.48 -11.12 8.99
N ALA A 31 4.38 -10.44 9.34
CA ALA A 31 4.17 -9.96 10.71
C ALA A 31 4.06 -11.10 11.73
N LEU A 32 3.38 -12.20 11.37
CA LEU A 32 3.23 -13.39 12.21
C LEU A 32 4.52 -14.21 12.31
N HIS A 33 5.38 -14.15 11.30
CA HIS A 33 6.72 -14.72 11.38
C HIS A 33 7.54 -14.01 12.45
N GLU A 34 7.49 -12.68 12.49
CA GLU A 34 8.21 -11.86 13.47
C GLU A 34 7.69 -12.10 14.89
N ASP A 35 6.37 -11.96 15.09
CA ASP A 35 5.69 -12.23 16.36
C ASP A 35 4.46 -13.15 16.17
N PRO A 36 4.61 -14.46 16.40
CA PRO A 36 3.52 -15.43 16.27
C PRO A 36 2.39 -15.27 17.30
N ALA A 37 2.57 -14.45 18.34
CA ALA A 37 1.53 -14.24 19.36
C ALA A 37 0.44 -13.27 18.89
N ARG A 38 0.64 -12.57 17.77
CA ARG A 38 -0.31 -11.60 17.24
C ARG A 38 -1.52 -12.28 16.59
N ASP A 39 -2.67 -11.58 16.61
CA ASP A 39 -3.90 -12.01 15.97
C ASP A 39 -4.13 -11.23 14.65
N PRO A 40 -4.15 -11.89 13.48
CA PRO A 40 -4.43 -11.25 12.20
C PRO A 40 -5.93 -11.05 11.94
N ALA A 41 -6.83 -11.63 12.74
CA ALA A 41 -8.27 -11.57 12.47
C ALA A 41 -8.84 -10.14 12.43
N PRO A 42 -8.44 -9.21 13.32
CA PRO A 42 -8.88 -7.81 13.23
C PRO A 42 -8.46 -7.13 11.93
N ALA A 43 -7.27 -7.43 11.39
CA ALA A 43 -6.80 -6.88 10.13
C ALA A 43 -7.67 -7.36 8.94
N ARG A 44 -8.01 -8.65 8.90
CA ARG A 44 -8.93 -9.20 7.88
C ARG A 44 -10.35 -8.65 8.01
N ALA A 45 -10.82 -8.43 9.23
CA ALA A 45 -12.10 -7.81 9.50
C ALA A 45 -12.15 -6.36 8.99
N LEU A 46 -11.07 -5.59 9.20
CA LEU A 46 -10.94 -4.22 8.68
C LEU A 46 -11.06 -4.19 7.14
N VAL A 47 -10.37 -5.11 6.43
CA VAL A 47 -10.48 -5.21 4.96
C VAL A 47 -11.90 -5.57 4.54
N THR A 48 -12.57 -6.47 5.26
CA THR A 48 -13.96 -6.85 4.96
C THR A 48 -14.90 -5.65 5.12
N GLU A 49 -14.76 -4.90 6.22
CA GLU A 49 -15.50 -3.66 6.46
C GLU A 49 -15.22 -2.60 5.38
N ALA A 50 -13.97 -2.48 4.93
CA ALA A 50 -13.57 -1.57 3.87
C ALA A 50 -14.26 -1.89 2.55
N VAL A 51 -14.30 -3.16 2.15
CA VAL A 51 -14.96 -3.62 0.92
C VAL A 51 -16.45 -3.29 0.94
N GLU A 52 -17.13 -3.56 2.06
CA GLU A 52 -18.56 -3.24 2.21
C GLU A 52 -18.85 -1.73 2.11
N ARG A 53 -17.96 -0.91 2.67
CA ARG A 53 -18.07 0.56 2.58
C ARG A 53 -17.79 1.06 1.16
N LEU A 54 -16.73 0.55 0.53
CA LEU A 54 -16.35 0.93 -0.81
C LEU A 54 -17.45 0.59 -1.83
N HIS A 55 -18.04 -0.61 -1.77
CA HIS A 55 -19.16 -0.96 -2.64
C HIS A 55 -20.31 0.04 -2.55
N ARG A 56 -20.67 0.51 -1.35
CA ARG A 56 -21.74 1.51 -1.17
C ARG A 56 -21.37 2.87 -1.74
N ARG A 57 -20.11 3.31 -1.57
CA ARG A 57 -19.65 4.60 -2.09
C ARG A 57 -19.53 4.62 -3.61
N LEU A 58 -19.12 3.51 -4.22
CA LEU A 58 -19.06 3.35 -5.68
C LEU A 58 -20.43 3.50 -6.38
N GLU A 59 -21.55 3.46 -5.64
CA GLU A 59 -22.88 3.77 -6.20
C GLU A 59 -23.09 5.27 -6.49
N GLN A 60 -22.29 6.15 -5.87
CA GLN A 60 -22.53 7.61 -5.86
C GLN A 60 -21.29 8.46 -6.14
N GLU A 61 -20.09 7.91 -5.93
CA GLU A 61 -18.81 8.61 -6.00
C GLU A 61 -17.94 8.02 -7.12
N SER A 62 -16.98 8.79 -7.64
CA SER A 62 -16.00 8.25 -8.59
C SER A 62 -15.08 7.23 -7.90
N PRO A 63 -14.45 6.29 -8.63
CA PRO A 63 -13.61 5.25 -8.02
C PRO A 63 -12.51 5.79 -7.10
N GLU A 64 -11.83 6.85 -7.49
CA GLU A 64 -10.77 7.47 -6.71
C GLU A 64 -11.29 8.20 -5.46
N GLU A 65 -12.44 8.88 -5.55
CA GLU A 65 -13.08 9.54 -4.40
C GLU A 65 -13.61 8.49 -3.41
N ALA A 66 -14.35 7.50 -3.91
CA ALA A 66 -14.91 6.41 -3.12
C ALA A 66 -13.81 5.64 -2.37
N LEU A 67 -12.69 5.35 -3.03
CA LEU A 67 -11.56 4.66 -2.43
C LEU A 67 -10.87 5.54 -1.37
N ALA A 68 -10.60 6.81 -1.68
CA ALA A 68 -9.98 7.72 -0.73
C ALA A 68 -10.86 7.92 0.53
N GLU A 69 -12.15 8.20 0.34
CA GLU A 69 -13.10 8.42 1.44
C GLU A 69 -13.39 7.16 2.25
N THR A 70 -13.42 5.98 1.63
CA THR A 70 -13.53 4.72 2.39
C THR A 70 -12.33 4.54 3.31
N MET A 71 -11.13 4.69 2.76
CA MET A 71 -9.90 4.32 3.46
C MET A 71 -9.48 5.38 4.48
N ALA A 72 -9.48 6.66 4.08
CA ALA A 72 -9.06 7.76 4.95
C ALA A 72 -10.24 8.38 5.73
N GLY A 73 -11.38 8.62 5.07
CA GLY A 73 -12.56 9.20 5.71
C GLY A 73 -13.21 8.27 6.73
N ASP A 74 -13.65 7.10 6.28
CA ASP A 74 -14.43 6.17 7.09
C ASP A 74 -13.55 5.30 8.01
N LEU A 75 -12.42 4.80 7.49
CA LEU A 75 -11.51 3.93 8.23
C LEU A 75 -10.37 4.68 8.93
N ARG A 76 -10.19 5.98 8.67
CA ARG A 76 -9.19 6.83 9.35
C ARG A 76 -7.75 6.36 9.13
N LEU A 77 -7.47 5.72 7.99
CA LEU A 77 -6.10 5.37 7.60
C LEU A 77 -5.35 6.62 7.16
N ALA A 78 -4.18 6.87 7.75
CA ALA A 78 -3.36 8.03 7.42
C ALA A 78 -1.86 7.77 7.62
N GLY A 79 -1.02 8.60 7.00
CA GLY A 79 0.42 8.57 7.25
C GLY A 79 0.79 9.00 8.67
N ASP A 80 1.73 8.30 9.31
CA ASP A 80 2.27 8.73 10.61
C ASP A 80 3.34 9.81 10.40
N LEU A 81 2.93 11.08 10.50
CA LEU A 81 3.83 12.23 10.38
C LEU A 81 4.63 12.50 11.68
N ILE A 82 4.16 12.00 12.82
CA ILE A 82 4.74 12.32 14.13
C ILE A 82 5.81 11.30 14.49
N HIS A 83 5.52 10.02 14.28
CA HIS A 83 6.40 8.90 14.59
C HIS A 83 6.78 8.14 13.32
N TYR A 84 7.23 8.85 12.29
CA TYR A 84 7.50 8.29 10.97
C TYR A 84 8.44 7.06 11.00
N GLU A 85 9.40 7.03 11.91
CA GLU A 85 10.38 5.94 12.06
C GLU A 85 9.93 4.83 13.03
N ASP A 86 8.70 4.86 13.53
CA ASP A 86 8.16 3.79 14.37
C ASP A 86 8.08 2.48 13.56
N PRO A 87 8.71 1.37 14.02
CA PRO A 87 8.70 0.09 13.30
C PRO A 87 7.29 -0.46 13.04
N ASP A 88 6.33 -0.12 13.90
CA ASP A 88 4.93 -0.52 13.72
C ASP A 88 4.31 0.07 12.44
N ASN A 89 4.88 1.13 11.86
CA ASN A 89 4.38 1.70 10.60
C ASN A 89 4.62 0.78 9.39
N THR A 90 5.35 -0.32 9.57
CA THR A 90 5.62 -1.35 8.56
C THR A 90 5.03 -2.72 8.88
N ASP A 91 4.49 -2.91 10.09
CA ASP A 91 3.83 -4.15 10.46
C ASP A 91 2.35 -4.08 10.11
N MET A 92 1.88 -4.96 9.23
CA MET A 92 0.51 -4.87 8.72
C MET A 92 -0.57 -5.12 9.77
N ILE A 93 -0.28 -5.89 10.83
CA ILE A 93 -1.20 -6.06 11.95
C ILE A 93 -1.24 -4.77 12.78
N ALA A 94 -0.08 -4.15 13.04
CA ALA A 94 0.00 -2.89 13.77
C ALA A 94 -0.65 -1.74 13.00
N VAL A 95 -0.38 -1.61 11.70
CA VAL A 95 -0.96 -0.60 10.82
C VAL A 95 -2.48 -0.71 10.79
N CYS A 96 -3.04 -1.92 10.66
CA CYS A 96 -4.49 -2.11 10.70
C CYS A 96 -5.10 -1.72 12.06
N ALA A 97 -4.41 -2.03 13.16
CA ALA A 97 -4.89 -1.72 14.51
C ALA A 97 -4.80 -0.21 14.84
N ARG A 98 -3.67 0.42 14.50
CA ARG A 98 -3.37 1.83 14.78
C ARG A 98 -3.99 2.79 13.77
N ARG A 99 -4.33 2.29 12.58
CA ARG A 99 -4.81 3.05 11.42
C ARG A 99 -3.81 4.11 10.94
N VAL A 100 -2.53 3.92 11.24
CA VAL A 100 -1.44 4.75 10.72
C VAL A 100 -0.30 3.89 10.23
N GLY A 101 0.44 4.34 9.23
CA GLY A 101 1.57 3.57 8.68
C GLY A 101 2.40 4.32 7.65
N LEU A 102 3.36 3.62 7.06
CA LEU A 102 4.18 4.12 5.95
C LEU A 102 3.42 4.10 4.62
N PRO A 103 3.88 4.87 3.61
CA PRO A 103 3.22 4.94 2.30
C PRO A 103 2.95 3.56 1.67
N VAL A 104 3.92 2.64 1.73
CA VAL A 104 3.79 1.30 1.14
C VAL A 104 2.85 0.39 1.93
N ALA A 105 2.82 0.50 3.26
CA ALA A 105 1.93 -0.30 4.11
C ALA A 105 0.46 0.13 3.93
N LEU A 106 0.21 1.44 3.89
CA LEU A 106 -1.10 2.00 3.61
C LEU A 106 -1.53 1.65 2.17
N GLY A 107 -0.63 1.83 1.20
CA GLY A 107 -0.89 1.49 -0.19
C GLY A 107 -1.27 0.02 -0.38
N LEU A 108 -0.67 -0.90 0.38
CA LEU A 108 -1.03 -2.31 0.37
C LEU A 108 -2.50 -2.55 0.77
N LEU A 109 -3.00 -1.84 1.79
CA LEU A 109 -4.43 -1.92 2.17
C LEU A 109 -5.34 -1.38 1.08
N TYR A 110 -4.97 -0.26 0.45
CA TYR A 110 -5.73 0.29 -0.67
C TYR A 110 -5.79 -0.72 -1.83
N LEU A 111 -4.68 -1.36 -2.20
CA LEU A 111 -4.63 -2.37 -3.25
C LEU A 111 -5.53 -3.57 -2.93
N GLU A 112 -5.49 -4.06 -1.70
CA GLU A 112 -6.30 -5.20 -1.29
C GLU A 112 -7.80 -4.90 -1.36
N VAL A 113 -8.22 -3.74 -0.87
CA VAL A 113 -9.62 -3.32 -0.88
C VAL A 113 -10.10 -3.02 -2.30
N ALA A 114 -9.31 -2.28 -3.08
CA ALA A 114 -9.62 -1.96 -4.46
C ALA A 114 -9.81 -3.23 -5.31
N ARG A 115 -8.92 -4.21 -5.18
CA ARG A 115 -8.98 -5.48 -5.92
C ARG A 115 -10.25 -6.27 -5.61
N ARG A 116 -10.69 -6.28 -4.35
CA ARG A 116 -11.93 -6.99 -3.94
C ARG A 116 -13.21 -6.29 -4.41
N CYS A 117 -13.10 -5.04 -4.87
CA CYS A 117 -14.18 -4.26 -5.46
C CYS A 117 -13.98 -4.07 -6.97
N ASP A 118 -13.16 -4.91 -7.62
CA ASP A 118 -12.89 -4.88 -9.06
C ASP A 118 -12.36 -3.53 -9.61
N LEU A 119 -11.73 -2.72 -8.76
CA LEU A 119 -11.07 -1.49 -9.19
C LEU A 119 -9.67 -1.78 -9.73
N ALA A 120 -9.36 -1.20 -10.89
CA ALA A 120 -8.04 -1.28 -11.51
C ALA A 120 -7.06 -0.32 -10.83
N VAL A 121 -6.50 -0.76 -9.69
CA VAL A 121 -5.48 -0.03 -8.93
C VAL A 121 -4.20 -0.83 -8.85
N ALA A 122 -3.07 -0.19 -9.10
CA ALA A 122 -1.74 -0.78 -9.00
C ALA A 122 -0.79 0.06 -8.14
N GLY A 123 0.18 -0.60 -7.51
CA GLY A 123 1.26 0.06 -6.77
C GLY A 123 2.25 0.72 -7.72
N VAL A 124 2.83 1.84 -7.30
CA VAL A 124 3.88 2.56 -8.03
C VAL A 124 5.06 2.82 -7.10
N ASP A 125 6.21 2.28 -7.48
CA ASP A 125 7.48 2.53 -6.78
C ASP A 125 8.10 3.86 -7.20
N PHE A 126 7.50 4.94 -6.71
CA PHE A 126 7.90 6.30 -7.08
C PHE A 126 9.19 6.73 -6.35
N PRO A 127 10.10 7.50 -6.99
CA PRO A 127 11.30 8.00 -6.32
C PRO A 127 10.99 8.69 -4.99
N GLY A 128 11.56 8.16 -3.91
CA GLY A 128 11.40 8.69 -2.55
C GLY A 128 10.03 8.51 -1.90
N HIS A 129 9.06 7.85 -2.55
CA HIS A 129 7.70 7.69 -2.00
C HIS A 129 7.00 6.42 -2.52
N PHE A 130 5.84 6.04 -2.00
CA PHE A 130 5.00 5.01 -2.64
C PHE A 130 3.68 5.63 -3.03
N LEU A 131 3.24 5.37 -4.25
CA LEU A 131 1.99 5.90 -4.80
C LEU A 131 1.13 4.74 -5.30
N LEU A 132 -0.12 5.04 -5.56
CA LEU A 132 -1.03 4.17 -6.28
C LEU A 132 -1.35 4.80 -7.63
N ARG A 133 -1.59 3.95 -8.62
CA ARG A 133 -2.15 4.34 -9.91
C ARG A 133 -3.51 3.68 -10.04
N ILE A 134 -4.55 4.50 -10.23
CA ILE A 134 -5.91 4.03 -10.51
C ILE A 134 -6.25 4.33 -11.96
N GLU A 135 -6.78 3.35 -12.69
CA GLU A 135 -7.32 3.56 -14.03
C GLU A 135 -8.77 4.05 -13.93
N THR A 136 -9.07 5.17 -14.57
CA THR A 136 -10.43 5.73 -14.66
C THR A 136 -10.80 5.99 -16.12
N ASP A 137 -12.07 6.30 -16.37
CA ASP A 137 -12.56 6.64 -17.71
C ASP A 137 -11.90 7.91 -18.29
N GLU A 138 -11.41 8.81 -17.42
CA GLU A 138 -10.72 10.04 -17.82
C GLU A 138 -9.19 9.85 -17.98
N GLY A 139 -8.68 8.67 -17.60
CA GLY A 139 -7.28 8.29 -17.67
C GLY A 139 -6.66 7.95 -16.31
N PRO A 140 -5.38 7.53 -16.28
CA PRO A 140 -4.73 7.11 -15.05
C PRO A 140 -4.50 8.29 -14.10
N LEU A 141 -4.88 8.10 -12.83
CA LEU A 141 -4.63 9.06 -11.75
C LEU A 141 -3.64 8.48 -10.74
N ALA A 142 -2.82 9.36 -10.15
CA ALA A 142 -1.95 9.01 -9.05
C ALA A 142 -2.64 9.32 -7.71
N LEU A 143 -2.66 8.37 -6.79
CA LEU A 143 -3.15 8.57 -5.42
C LEU A 143 -2.02 8.43 -4.41
N ASP A 144 -2.04 9.26 -3.37
CA ASP A 144 -1.07 9.20 -2.27
C ASP A 144 -1.72 8.60 -1.01
N PRO A 145 -1.55 7.29 -0.74
CA PRO A 145 -2.18 6.64 0.42
C PRO A 145 -1.64 7.17 1.75
N PHE A 146 -0.45 7.76 1.76
CA PHE A 146 0.11 8.40 2.95
C PHE A 146 -0.55 9.76 3.23
N SER A 147 -0.99 10.44 2.17
CA SER A 147 -1.74 11.70 2.24
C SER A 147 -3.23 11.47 2.01
N GLU A 148 -3.82 10.54 2.76
CA GLU A 148 -5.28 10.30 2.80
C GLU A 148 -5.89 9.88 1.45
N GLY A 149 -5.11 9.30 0.55
CA GLY A 149 -5.57 8.85 -0.76
C GLY A 149 -5.81 9.97 -1.77
N ARG A 150 -5.36 11.20 -1.49
CA ARG A 150 -5.59 12.34 -2.39
C ARG A 150 -4.99 12.11 -3.78
N VAL A 151 -5.63 12.70 -4.79
CA VAL A 151 -5.08 12.77 -6.14
C VAL A 151 -3.81 13.64 -6.15
N VAL A 152 -2.77 13.14 -6.81
CA VAL A 152 -1.49 13.82 -7.02
C VAL A 152 -1.38 14.23 -8.48
N LEU A 153 -1.35 15.54 -8.72
CA LEU A 153 -1.29 16.08 -10.07
C LEU A 153 0.08 15.83 -10.74
N PRO A 154 0.14 15.72 -12.07
CA PRO A 154 1.41 15.51 -12.81
C PRO A 154 2.50 16.55 -12.51
N SER A 155 2.11 17.81 -12.28
CA SER A 155 3.04 18.88 -11.89
C SER A 155 3.68 18.63 -10.52
N GLU A 156 2.93 18.05 -9.58
CA GLU A 156 3.44 17.66 -8.28
C GLU A 156 4.34 16.44 -8.37
N LEU A 157 3.97 15.42 -9.16
CA LEU A 157 4.83 14.25 -9.41
C LEU A 157 6.18 14.68 -9.98
N SER A 158 6.17 15.55 -11.00
CA SER A 158 7.39 16.11 -11.58
C SER A 158 8.25 16.80 -10.54
N ARG A 159 7.62 17.63 -9.69
CA ARG A 159 8.31 18.31 -8.59
C ARG A 159 8.92 17.31 -7.61
N ARG A 160 8.18 16.28 -7.17
CA ARG A 160 8.68 15.26 -6.23
C ARG A 160 9.90 14.52 -6.81
N ALA A 161 9.83 14.08 -8.06
CA ALA A 161 10.94 13.41 -8.73
C ALA A 161 12.19 14.30 -8.82
N LEU A 162 12.05 15.59 -9.16
CA LEU A 162 13.18 16.54 -9.16
C LEU A 162 13.87 16.66 -7.78
N HIS A 163 13.11 16.62 -6.67
CA HIS A 163 13.69 16.69 -5.32
C HIS A 163 14.53 15.46 -4.95
N THR A 164 14.36 14.34 -5.65
CA THR A 164 15.18 13.13 -5.44
C THR A 164 16.50 13.15 -6.21
N GLY A 165 16.81 14.25 -6.91
CA GLY A 165 18.03 14.40 -7.70
C GLY A 165 17.91 13.88 -9.14
N LEU A 166 16.72 13.46 -9.58
CA LEU A 166 16.48 13.12 -10.98
C LEU A 166 16.48 14.39 -11.83
N THR A 167 17.49 14.55 -12.68
CA THR A 167 17.61 15.61 -13.70
C THR A 167 18.26 15.03 -14.97
N PRO A 168 17.98 15.50 -16.20
CA PRO A 168 16.86 16.34 -16.70
C PRO A 168 15.66 15.50 -17.22
N ASP A 169 14.62 16.16 -17.77
CA ASP A 169 13.47 15.57 -18.51
C ASP A 169 12.51 14.68 -17.71
N VAL A 170 12.29 15.01 -16.44
CA VAL A 170 11.37 14.27 -15.55
C VAL A 170 9.93 14.18 -16.11
N ALA A 171 9.45 15.24 -16.78
CA ALA A 171 8.10 15.26 -17.35
C ALA A 171 7.91 14.16 -18.40
N ASP A 172 8.90 14.00 -19.29
CA ASP A 172 8.90 12.96 -20.34
C ASP A 172 9.07 11.55 -19.76
N ARG A 173 9.56 11.45 -18.51
CA ARG A 173 9.74 10.20 -17.78
C ARG A 173 8.57 9.86 -16.87
N LEU A 174 7.56 10.71 -16.72
CA LEU A 174 6.45 10.46 -15.80
C LEU A 174 5.72 9.16 -16.10
N GLU A 175 5.54 8.81 -17.38
CA GLU A 175 4.93 7.54 -17.77
C GLU A 175 5.72 6.34 -17.23
N VAL A 176 7.05 6.40 -17.31
CA VAL A 176 7.96 5.36 -16.79
C VAL A 176 7.97 5.36 -15.25
N LEU A 177 7.96 6.54 -14.63
CA LEU A 177 7.94 6.68 -13.17
C LEU A 177 6.61 6.26 -12.55
N MET A 178 5.52 6.31 -13.33
CA MET A 178 4.17 5.86 -12.95
C MET A 178 3.84 4.47 -13.49
N ALA A 179 4.84 3.73 -13.95
CA ALA A 179 4.66 2.34 -14.34
C ALA A 179 4.26 1.50 -13.11
N PRO A 180 3.21 0.67 -13.21
CA PRO A 180 2.84 -0.28 -12.18
C PRO A 180 4.00 -1.20 -11.80
N VAL A 181 4.11 -1.52 -10.51
CA VAL A 181 4.97 -2.59 -10.00
C VAL A 181 4.13 -3.79 -9.58
N SER A 182 4.70 -4.99 -9.64
CA SER A 182 3.99 -6.20 -9.20
C SER A 182 3.75 -6.20 -7.69
N ASP A 183 2.73 -6.93 -7.26
CA ASP A 183 2.44 -7.11 -5.83
C ASP A 183 3.64 -7.68 -5.06
N ARG A 184 4.42 -8.58 -5.68
CA ARG A 184 5.67 -9.08 -5.08
C ARG A 184 6.68 -7.96 -4.85
N ALA A 185 6.82 -7.04 -5.81
CA ALA A 185 7.69 -5.88 -5.66
C ALA A 185 7.19 -4.92 -4.56
N VAL A 186 5.87 -4.76 -4.40
CA VAL A 186 5.27 -4.00 -3.29
C VAL A 186 5.66 -4.62 -1.94
N LEU A 187 5.52 -5.94 -1.77
CA LEU A 187 5.91 -6.62 -0.53
C LEU A 187 7.42 -6.49 -0.26
N LEU A 188 8.25 -6.67 -1.29
CA LEU A 188 9.70 -6.51 -1.16
C LEU A 188 10.08 -5.08 -0.76
N ARG A 189 9.40 -4.05 -1.28
CA ARG A 189 9.58 -2.66 -0.85
C ARG A 189 9.21 -2.46 0.63
N LEU A 190 8.14 -3.09 1.11
CA LEU A 190 7.79 -3.06 2.54
C LEU A 190 8.89 -3.72 3.39
N GLN A 191 9.37 -4.89 2.99
CA GLN A 191 10.45 -5.60 3.71
C GLN A 191 11.79 -4.83 3.67
N ASN A 192 12.10 -4.17 2.56
CA ASN A 192 13.28 -3.30 2.47
C ASN A 192 13.19 -2.08 3.41
N ASN A 193 11.97 -1.53 3.62
CA ASN A 193 11.75 -0.47 4.60
C ASN A 193 12.02 -0.94 6.04
N ILE A 194 11.61 -2.17 6.38
CA ILE A 194 11.90 -2.81 7.67
C ILE A 194 13.41 -2.99 7.84
N PHE A 195 14.06 -3.60 6.84
CA PHE A 195 15.50 -3.84 6.85
C PHE A 195 16.31 -2.55 7.03
N ALA A 196 16.00 -1.50 6.26
CA ALA A 196 16.71 -0.22 6.32
C ALA A 196 16.63 0.41 7.71
N ARG A 197 15.45 0.36 8.34
CA ARG A 197 15.23 0.90 9.70
C ARG A 197 15.95 0.10 10.77
N ALA A 198 15.85 -1.23 10.70
CA ALA A 198 16.56 -2.12 11.62
C ALA A 198 18.09 -1.96 11.51
N ALA A 199 18.62 -1.64 10.32
CA ALA A 199 20.04 -1.38 10.11
C ALA A 199 20.50 -0.03 10.71
N GLN A 200 19.62 0.98 10.74
CA GLN A 200 19.92 2.31 11.32
C GLN A 200 19.80 2.35 12.85
N ALA A 201 19.05 1.41 13.44
CA ALA A 201 18.88 1.29 14.89
C ALA A 201 20.06 0.61 15.64
N ARG A 202 21.13 0.25 14.92
CA ARG A 202 22.36 -0.36 15.45
C ARG A 202 23.47 0.67 15.64
#